data_AF-A0A528V5M6-F1
#
_entry.id   AF-A0A528V5M6-F1
#
_cell.length_a   1.000
_cell.length_b   1.000
_cell.length_c   1.000
_cell.angle_alpha   90.00
_cell.angle_beta   90.00
_cell.angle_gamma   90.00
#
_symmetry.space_group_name_H-M   'P 1'
#
loop_
_entity.id
_entity.type
_entity.pdbx_description
1 polymer ?
#
loop_
_entity_poly.entity_id
_entity_poly.type
_entity_poly.pdbx_seq_one_letter_code
_entity_poly.pdbx_strand_id
1 'polypeptide(L)'
;MARVIELVHEIAMDYQPDAVGAVGHMEVYPNSRNIIAGRTMFTIDIRSPEKEVLDAMDGRIREGIDTICEALDIKYQIDQVGHFDPVTFDPGCVKAVRDAAERLGYTHRNIVS
;
A
#
# COMPACT_ATOMS: atom_id res chain seq x y z
N MET A 1 -8.02 -1.32 -13.85
CA MET A 1 -7.41 -2.29 -12.91
C MET A 1 -5.92 -2.48 -13.15
N ALA A 2 -5.47 -3.14 -14.23
CA ALA A 2 -4.04 -3.46 -14.42
C ALA A 2 -3.08 -2.26 -14.29
N ARG A 3 -3.38 -1.12 -14.95
CA ARG A 3 -2.58 0.11 -14.80
C ARG A 3 -2.52 0.67 -13.37
N VAL A 4 -3.58 0.46 -12.58
CA VAL A 4 -3.63 0.86 -11.17
C VAL A 4 -2.76 -0.08 -10.33
N ILE A 5 -2.69 -1.37 -10.66
CA ILE A 5 -1.80 -2.32 -9.97
C ILE A 5 -0.34 -1.90 -10.17
N GLU A 6 0.05 -1.59 -11.42
CA GLU A 6 1.40 -1.08 -11.72
C GLU A 6 1.68 0.23 -10.98
N LEU A 7 0.75 1.20 -11.01
CA LEU A 7 0.87 2.46 -10.29
C LEU A 7 1.12 2.25 -8.78
N VAL A 8 0.35 1.37 -8.14
CA VAL A 8 0.51 1.06 -6.71
C VAL A 8 1.89 0.46 -6.45
N HIS A 9 2.36 -0.43 -7.32
CA HIS A 9 3.69 -1.02 -7.20
C HIS A 9 4.80 0.03 -7.36
N GLU A 10 4.74 0.86 -8.41
CA GLU A 10 5.70 1.93 -8.67
C GLU A 10 5.79 2.90 -7.48
N ILE A 11 4.65 3.35 -6.96
CA ILE A 11 4.61 4.24 -5.79
C ILE A 11 5.22 3.56 -4.57
N ALA A 12 4.92 2.28 -4.31
CA ALA A 12 5.52 1.56 -3.19
C ALA A 12 7.04 1.40 -3.33
N MET A 13 7.55 1.25 -4.57
CA MET A 13 8.98 1.14 -4.84
C MET A 13 9.72 2.47 -4.63
N ASP A 14 9.09 3.60 -4.92
CA ASP A 14 9.66 4.94 -4.68
C ASP A 14 9.93 5.23 -3.19
N TYR A 15 9.19 4.57 -2.29
CA TYR A 15 9.29 4.75 -0.83
C TYR A 15 9.89 3.54 -0.11
N GLN A 16 10.60 2.67 -0.83
CA GLN A 16 11.41 1.62 -0.21
C GLN A 16 12.52 2.21 0.66
N PRO A 17 12.96 1.51 1.73
CA PRO A 17 12.60 0.13 2.07
C PRO A 17 11.41 -0.01 3.02
N ASP A 18 10.88 1.08 3.56
CA ASP A 18 10.02 1.03 4.74
C ASP A 18 8.53 1.25 4.43
N ALA A 19 8.18 1.63 3.19
CA ALA A 19 6.81 1.61 2.71
C ALA A 19 6.49 0.38 1.87
N VAL A 20 5.23 -0.06 1.91
CA VAL A 20 4.72 -1.17 1.11
C VAL A 20 3.37 -0.79 0.49
N GLY A 21 3.07 -1.38 -0.67
CA GLY A 21 1.80 -1.25 -1.35
C GLY A 21 1.45 -2.55 -2.07
N ALA A 22 0.19 -2.96 -1.99
CA ALA A 22 -0.27 -4.22 -2.54
C ALA A 22 -1.73 -4.16 -3.01
N VAL A 23 -2.04 -4.98 -4.02
CA VAL A 23 -3.40 -5.30 -4.44
C VAL A 23 -3.67 -6.76 -4.10
N GLY A 24 -4.44 -6.99 -3.03
CA GLY A 24 -4.60 -8.31 -2.42
C GLY A 24 -5.85 -9.08 -2.86
N HIS A 25 -6.89 -8.38 -3.32
CA HIS A 25 -8.15 -8.97 -3.76
C HIS A 25 -8.60 -8.33 -5.07
N MET A 26 -9.11 -9.14 -6.01
CA MET A 26 -9.56 -8.69 -7.32
C MET A 26 -10.74 -9.52 -7.81
N GLU A 27 -11.73 -8.85 -8.37
CA GLU A 27 -12.89 -9.44 -9.03
C GLU A 27 -13.09 -8.75 -10.38
N VAL A 28 -13.27 -9.57 -11.42
CA VAL A 28 -13.50 -9.12 -12.79
C VAL A 28 -14.89 -9.57 -13.20
N TYR A 29 -15.66 -8.71 -13.86
CA TYR A 29 -17.03 -9.01 -14.29
C TYR A 29 -17.19 -8.74 -15.79
N PRO A 30 -17.77 -9.67 -16.58
CA PRO A 30 -18.33 -10.97 -16.18
C PRO A 30 -17.29 -12.10 -16.04
N ASN A 31 -15.99 -11.80 -16.12
CA ASN A 31 -14.89 -12.77 -16.10
C ASN A 31 -14.95 -13.85 -17.20
N SER A 32 -15.49 -13.52 -18.37
CA SER A 32 -15.47 -14.44 -19.52
C SER A 32 -14.26 -14.16 -20.40
N ARG A 33 -13.57 -15.21 -20.84
CA ARG A 33 -12.39 -15.13 -21.72
C ARG A 33 -12.61 -14.37 -23.05
N ASN A 34 -13.86 -14.22 -23.48
CA ASN A 34 -14.25 -13.63 -24.76
C ASN A 34 -15.19 -12.42 -24.61
N ILE A 35 -15.40 -11.90 -23.40
CA ILE A 35 -16.21 -10.70 -23.16
C ILE A 35 -15.32 -9.67 -22.48
N ILE A 36 -15.29 -8.46 -23.03
CA ILE A 36 -14.56 -7.33 -22.42
C ILE A 36 -15.14 -7.10 -21.02
N ALA A 37 -14.26 -6.97 -20.02
CA ALA A 37 -14.69 -6.69 -18.65
C ALA A 37 -15.44 -5.36 -18.59
N GLY A 38 -16.70 -5.41 -18.15
CA GLY A 38 -17.53 -4.21 -17.96
C GLY A 38 -17.35 -3.58 -16.58
N ARG A 39 -16.79 -4.33 -15.62
CA ARG A 39 -16.49 -3.86 -14.26
C ARG A 39 -15.37 -4.68 -13.65
N THR A 40 -14.54 -4.02 -12.85
CA THR A 40 -13.57 -4.67 -11.96
C THR A 40 -13.68 -4.06 -10.56
N MET A 41 -13.53 -4.86 -9.52
CA MET A 41 -13.45 -4.41 -8.13
C MET A 41 -12.21 -5.01 -7.51
N PHE A 42 -11.43 -4.22 -6.78
CA PHE A 42 -10.19 -4.69 -6.18
C PHE A 42 -9.82 -3.84 -4.97
N THR A 43 -8.96 -4.37 -4.10
CA THR A 43 -8.49 -3.68 -2.89
C THR A 43 -7.08 -3.16 -3.09
N ILE A 44 -6.76 -2.03 -2.44
CA ILE A 44 -5.41 -1.47 -2.34
C ILE A 44 -5.10 -1.37 -0.85
N ASP A 45 -3.96 -1.90 -0.43
CA ASP A 45 -3.40 -1.75 0.92
C ASP A 45 -2.05 -1.06 0.78
N ILE A 46 -1.84 0.03 1.52
CA ILE A 46 -0.56 0.74 1.61
C ILE A 46 -0.21 0.93 3.07
N ARG A 47 1.09 0.87 3.39
CA ARG A 47 1.61 1.06 4.76
C ARG A 47 2.94 1.76 4.72
N SER A 48 3.19 2.58 5.73
CA SER A 48 4.47 3.21 6.00
C SER A 48 4.55 3.50 7.51
N PRO A 49 5.73 3.39 8.16
CA PRO A 49 5.91 3.84 9.54
C PRO A 49 5.86 5.38 9.66
N GLU A 50 6.01 6.10 8.54
CA GLU A 50 5.98 7.57 8.49
C GLU A 50 4.64 8.04 7.92
N LYS A 51 3.92 8.86 8.68
CA LYS A 51 2.56 9.32 8.33
C LYS A 51 2.59 10.17 7.06
N GLU A 52 3.58 11.05 6.93
CA GLU A 52 3.74 11.94 5.79
C GLU A 52 3.94 11.15 4.49
N VAL A 53 4.69 10.04 4.57
CA VAL A 53 4.88 9.12 3.45
C VAL A 53 3.57 8.40 3.11
N LEU A 54 2.83 7.90 4.11
CA LEU A 54 1.55 7.24 3.90
C LEU A 54 0.54 8.17 3.22
N ASP A 55 0.43 9.41 3.70
CA ASP A 55 -0.45 10.44 3.15
C ASP A 55 -0.04 10.79 1.70
N ALA A 56 1.26 10.90 1.43
CA ALA A 56 1.78 11.17 0.09
C ALA A 56 1.50 10.01 -0.89
N MET A 57 1.62 8.75 -0.42
CA MET A 57 1.28 7.57 -1.22
C MET A 57 -0.21 7.54 -1.56
N ASP A 58 -1.11 7.74 -0.58
CA ASP A 58 -2.56 7.79 -0.81
C ASP A 58 -2.94 8.87 -1.83
N GLY A 59 -2.38 10.08 -1.69
CA GLY A 59 -2.59 11.19 -2.62
C GLY A 59 -2.18 10.84 -4.05
N ARG A 60 -0.95 10.34 -4.22
CA ARG A 60 -0.42 9.94 -5.55
C ARG A 60 -1.24 8.81 -6.18
N ILE A 61 -1.69 7.84 -5.39
CA ILE A 61 -2.53 6.73 -5.90
C ILE A 61 -3.88 7.26 -6.38
N ARG A 62 -4.53 8.13 -5.60
CA ARG A 62 -5.84 8.70 -5.97
C ARG A 62 -5.77 9.54 -7.24
N GLU A 63 -4.78 10.44 -7.33
CA GLU A 63 -4.55 11.27 -8.51
C GLU A 63 -4.21 10.42 -9.75
N GLY A 64 -3.38 9.39 -9.58
CA GLY A 64 -3.05 8.48 -10.67
C GLY A 64 -4.24 7.63 -11.12
N ILE A 65 -5.11 7.18 -10.20
CA ILE A 65 -6.36 6.50 -10.56
C ILE A 65 -7.27 7.42 -11.38
N ASP A 66 -7.45 8.66 -10.95
CA ASP A 66 -8.26 9.65 -11.67
C ASP A 66 -7.74 9.86 -13.10
N THR A 67 -6.44 10.13 -13.23
CA THR A 67 -5.76 10.29 -14.53
C THR A 67 -5.92 9.06 -15.43
N ILE A 68 -5.74 7.85 -14.88
CA ILE A 68 -5.88 6.58 -15.62
C ILE A 68 -7.32 6.41 -16.10
N CYS A 69 -8.30 6.70 -15.25
CA CYS A 69 -9.71 6.53 -15.56
C CYS A 69 -10.22 7.57 -16.57
N GLU A 70 -9.79 8.82 -16.46
CA GLU A 70 -10.07 9.88 -17.44
C GLU A 70 -9.52 9.51 -18.82
N ALA A 71 -8.25 9.09 -18.89
CA ALA A 71 -7.60 8.71 -20.14
C ALA A 71 -8.22 7.47 -20.81
N LEU A 72 -8.94 6.64 -20.06
CA LEU A 72 -9.64 5.45 -20.54
C LEU A 72 -11.14 5.67 -20.77
N ASP A 73 -11.67 6.85 -20.44
CA ASP A 73 -13.11 7.18 -20.46
C ASP A 73 -13.96 6.15 -19.66
N ILE A 74 -13.51 5.83 -18.45
CA ILE A 74 -14.21 4.91 -17.55
C ILE A 74 -14.55 5.58 -16.21
N LYS A 75 -15.69 5.18 -15.64
CA LYS A 75 -16.10 5.62 -14.30
C LYS A 75 -15.43 4.76 -13.23
N TYR A 76 -15.18 5.37 -12.08
CA TYR A 76 -14.65 4.67 -10.91
C TYR A 76 -15.29 5.19 -9.62
N GLN A 77 -15.14 4.42 -8.55
CA GLN A 77 -15.47 4.79 -7.18
C GLN A 77 -14.38 4.23 -6.28
N ILE A 78 -13.99 4.99 -5.24
CA ILE A 78 -13.04 4.58 -4.22
C ILE A 78 -13.72 4.71 -2.87
N ASP A 79 -13.79 3.60 -2.13
CA ASP A 79 -14.28 3.59 -0.76
C ASP A 79 -13.11 3.27 0.19
N GLN A 80 -12.79 4.19 1.10
CA GLN A 80 -11.77 3.96 2.11
C GLN A 80 -12.37 3.18 3.28
N VAL A 81 -12.10 1.88 3.32
CA VAL A 81 -12.71 0.95 4.28
C VAL A 81 -11.90 0.75 5.57
N GLY A 82 -10.67 1.27 5.62
CA GLY A 82 -9.80 1.23 6.79
C GLY A 82 -8.71 2.28 6.73
N HIS A 83 -8.37 2.87 7.88
CA HIS A 83 -7.26 3.80 8.04
C HIS A 83 -6.72 3.67 9.46
N PHE A 84 -5.40 3.51 9.56
CA PHE A 84 -4.68 3.46 10.82
C PHE A 84 -3.49 4.39 10.67
N ASP A 85 -3.40 5.41 11.52
CA ASP A 85 -2.19 6.21 11.61
C ASP A 85 -1.03 5.30 12.05
N PRO A 86 0.19 5.49 11.49
CA PRO A 86 1.35 4.74 11.94
C PRO A 86 1.55 4.91 13.45
N VAL A 87 1.64 3.81 14.18
CA VAL A 87 1.84 3.84 15.63
C VAL A 87 3.30 3.58 15.96
N THR A 88 3.94 4.50 16.66
CA THR A 88 5.31 4.32 17.11
C THR A 88 5.34 3.48 18.39
N PHE A 89 6.15 2.41 18.40
CA PHE A 89 6.39 1.64 19.62
C PHE A 89 7.11 2.50 20.69
N ASP A 90 6.86 2.19 21.96
CA ASP A 90 7.56 2.84 23.07
C ASP A 90 9.09 2.70 22.90
N PRO A 91 9.87 3.80 22.95
CA PRO A 91 11.31 3.76 22.74
C PRO A 91 12.06 2.86 23.74
N GLY A 92 11.56 2.74 24.98
CA GLY A 92 12.11 1.88 26.01
C GLY A 92 11.92 0.40 25.65
N CYS A 93 10.74 0.02 25.18
CA CYS A 93 10.45 -1.31 24.67
C CYS A 93 11.31 -1.67 23.45
N VAL A 94 11.43 -0.77 22.47
CA VAL A 94 12.28 -0.99 21.28
C VAL A 94 13.74 -1.18 21.70
N LYS A 95 14.24 -0.36 22.64
CA LYS A 95 15.59 -0.48 23.18
C LYS A 95 15.79 -1.82 23.89
N ALA A 96 14.84 -2.24 24.73
CA ALA A 96 14.93 -3.49 25.48
C ALA A 96 15.06 -4.72 24.55
N VAL A 97 14.30 -4.74 23.45
CA VAL A 97 14.40 -5.80 22.43
C VAL A 97 15.76 -5.77 21.72
N ARG A 98 16.25 -4.58 21.34
CA ARG A 98 17.55 -4.41 20.69
C ARG A 98 18.71 -4.87 21.59
N ASP A 99 18.75 -4.38 22.82
CA ASP A 99 19.78 -4.72 23.81
C ASP A 99 19.83 -6.24 24.07
N ALA A 100 18.69 -6.94 24.00
CA ALA A 100 18.63 -8.39 24.14
C ALA A 100 19.24 -9.11 22.93
N ALA A 101 18.97 -8.66 21.71
CA ALA A 101 19.56 -9.22 20.50
C ALA A 101 21.09 -9.00 20.46
N GLU A 102 21.54 -7.80 20.82
CA GLU A 102 22.97 -7.45 20.92
C GLU A 102 23.68 -8.35 21.95
N ARG A 103 23.11 -8.52 23.14
CA ARG A 103 23.68 -9.38 24.19
C ARG A 103 23.83 -10.84 23.78
N LEU A 104 22.95 -11.33 22.89
CA LEU A 104 22.96 -12.71 22.39
C LEU A 104 23.81 -12.87 21.12
N GLY A 105 24.36 -11.78 20.57
CA GLY A 105 25.18 -11.81 19.36
C GLY A 105 24.40 -12.05 18.07
N TYR A 106 23.11 -11.72 18.04
CA TYR A 106 22.28 -11.85 16.84
C TYR A 106 22.28 -10.58 15.99
N THR A 107 22.13 -10.74 14.68
CA THR A 107 21.80 -9.62 13.78
C THR A 107 20.39 -9.11 14.09
N HIS A 108 20.17 -7.80 14.00
CA HIS A 108 18.89 -7.20 14.38
C HIS A 108 18.55 -5.95 13.56
N ARG A 109 17.25 -5.64 13.51
CA ARG A 109 16.66 -4.37 13.06
C ARG A 109 15.70 -3.88 14.14
N ASN A 110 15.43 -2.58 14.18
CA ASN A 110 14.36 -2.08 15.03
C ASN A 110 13.01 -2.63 14.57
N ILE A 111 12.20 -3.02 15.54
CA ILE A 111 10.78 -3.28 15.28
C ILE A 111 10.11 -1.95 14.91
N VAL A 112 9.37 -1.98 13.81
CA VAL A 112 8.57 -0.87 13.29
C VAL A 112 7.13 -1.36 13.15
N SER A 113 6.16 -0.48 13.35
CA SER A 113 4.75 -0.78 13.10
C SER A 113 4.35 -0.37 11.69
#